data_AF-A0A367GGQ3-F1
#
_entry.id   AF-A0A367GGQ3-F1
#
_cell.length_a   1.000
_cell.length_b   1.000
_cell.length_c   1.000
_cell.angle_alpha   90.00
_cell.angle_beta   90.00
_cell.angle_gamma   90.00
#
_symmetry.space_group_name_H-M   'P 1'
#
loop_
_entity.id
_entity.type
_entity.pdbx_description
1 polymer ?
#
loop_
_entity_poly.entity_id
_entity_poly.type
_entity_poly.pdbx_seq_one_letter_code
_entity_poly.pdbx_strand_id
1 'polypeptide(L)'
;MTKDEWQEAERRALWKYGGLTLLVDGYKISVQRQYATPYKSKLAVYVNGTFRGKWLVEDCEERRRFCYCVKHSLIKKNCPENKKKWFLKAMGKNEEDYAYYTYSPYYPSFAALRRQLVKNNQDIQLITEE
;
A
#
# COMPACT_ATOMS: atom_id res chain seq x y z
N MET A 1 11.10 -14.70 3.75
CA MET A 1 11.98 -13.74 4.46
C MET A 1 11.97 -13.94 5.98
N THR A 2 13.15 -13.97 6.60
CA THR A 2 13.36 -14.00 8.05
C THR A 2 13.15 -12.63 8.70
N LYS A 3 13.15 -12.56 10.04
CA LYS A 3 13.00 -11.30 10.78
C LYS A 3 14.13 -10.31 10.46
N ASP A 4 15.36 -10.81 10.36
CA ASP A 4 16.55 -9.98 10.13
C ASP A 4 16.58 -9.44 8.70
N GLU A 5 16.18 -10.25 7.72
CA GLU A 5 16.02 -9.80 6.33
C GLU A 5 14.97 -8.69 6.20
N TRP A 6 13.87 -8.77 6.97
CA TRP A 6 12.87 -7.70 7.01
C TRP A 6 13.40 -6.41 7.63
N GLN A 7 14.24 -6.50 8.66
CA GLN A 7 14.88 -5.34 9.28
C GLN A 7 15.86 -4.68 8.31
N GLU A 8 16.65 -5.48 7.59
CA GLU A 8 17.56 -4.96 6.57
C GLU A 8 16.80 -4.33 5.41
N ALA A 9 15.70 -4.94 4.96
CA ALA A 9 14.84 -4.37 3.93
C ALA A 9 14.24 -3.02 4.37
N GLU A 10 13.79 -2.91 5.62
CA GLU A 10 13.29 -1.66 6.20
C GLU A 10 14.38 -0.58 6.20
N ARG A 11 15.58 -0.94 6.67
CA ARG A 11 16.74 -0.04 6.70
C ARG A 11 17.07 0.49 5.31
N ARG A 12 17.09 -0.37 4.29
CA ARG A 12 17.34 0.00 2.88
C ARG A 12 16.26 0.90 2.31
N ALA A 13 14.99 0.57 2.56
CA ALA A 13 13.86 1.34 2.05
C ALA A 13 13.79 2.76 2.65
N LEU A 14 14.24 2.92 3.91
CA LEU A 14 14.23 4.21 4.60
C LEU A 14 15.51 5.04 4.37
N TRP A 15 16.58 4.43 3.87
CA TRP A 15 17.84 5.11 3.57
C TRP A 15 17.66 6.18 2.48
N LYS A 16 18.22 7.37 2.70
CA LYS A 16 17.99 8.56 1.86
C LYS A 16 18.40 8.36 0.39
N TYR A 17 19.47 7.61 0.16
CA TYR A 17 20.03 7.33 -1.17
C TYR A 17 19.88 5.85 -1.54
N GLY A 18 19.12 5.09 -0.75
CA GLY A 18 18.95 3.65 -0.91
C GLY A 18 17.79 3.32 -1.82
N GLY A 19 17.89 2.14 -2.43
CA GLY A 19 16.77 1.45 -3.04
C GLY A 19 16.62 0.10 -2.36
N LEU A 20 15.39 -0.29 -2.08
CA LEU A 20 15.09 -1.67 -1.74
C LEU A 20 14.61 -2.36 -3.01
N THR A 21 15.26 -3.47 -3.36
CA THR A 21 14.82 -4.34 -4.45
C THR A 21 14.43 -5.70 -3.86
N LEU A 22 13.23 -6.16 -4.22
CA LEU A 22 12.69 -7.46 -3.82
C LEU A 22 12.30 -8.25 -5.08
N LEU A 23 12.44 -9.56 -5.02
CA LEU A 23 11.76 -10.48 -5.95
C LEU A 23 10.52 -11.02 -5.24
N VAL A 24 9.34 -10.81 -5.81
CA VAL A 24 8.07 -11.18 -5.20
C VAL A 24 7.22 -11.95 -6.19
N ASP A 25 7.03 -13.26 -5.98
CA ASP A 25 6.30 -14.15 -6.90
C ASP A 25 6.70 -13.96 -8.38
N GLY A 26 8.00 -13.77 -8.65
CA GLY A 26 8.55 -13.53 -9.99
C GLY A 26 8.55 -12.08 -10.48
N TYR A 27 7.99 -11.13 -9.71
CA TYR A 27 8.03 -9.69 -10.01
C TYR A 27 9.23 -9.00 -9.35
N LYS A 28 10.01 -8.23 -10.11
CA LYS A 28 11.06 -7.36 -9.56
C LYS A 28 10.43 -6.09 -9.00
N ILE A 29 10.35 -5.99 -7.68
CA ILE A 29 9.79 -4.83 -6.98
C ILE A 29 10.92 -3.91 -6.53
N SER A 30 10.89 -2.66 -7.00
CA SER A 30 11.81 -1.63 -6.54
C SER A 30 11.05 -0.61 -5.70
N VAL A 31 11.59 -0.30 -4.53
CA VAL A 31 11.02 0.62 -3.55
C VAL A 31 11.98 1.76 -3.34
N GLN A 32 11.49 2.98 -3.57
CA GLN A 32 12.27 4.20 -3.41
C GLN A 32 11.57 5.16 -2.45
N ARG A 33 12.35 5.80 -1.59
CA ARG A 33 11.84 6.84 -0.70
C ARG A 33 11.64 8.13 -1.49
N GLN A 34 10.41 8.63 -1.52
CA GLN A 34 10.07 9.90 -2.16
C GLN A 34 9.50 10.89 -1.13
N TYR A 35 9.92 12.14 -1.22
CA TYR A 35 9.42 13.21 -0.35
C TYR A 35 8.24 13.89 -1.03
N ALA A 36 7.05 13.73 -0.44
CA ALA A 36 5.86 14.47 -0.88
C ALA A 36 5.92 15.93 -0.40
N THR A 37 6.53 16.15 0.78
CA THR A 37 6.91 17.47 1.32
C THR A 37 8.23 17.31 2.09
N PRO A 38 8.91 18.40 2.50
CA PRO A 38 10.13 18.31 3.31
C PRO A 38 9.98 17.48 4.60
N TYR A 39 8.76 17.41 5.15
CA TYR A 39 8.44 16.72 6.40
C TYR A 39 7.71 15.38 6.21
N LYS A 40 7.31 15.04 4.97
CA LYS A 40 6.51 13.84 4.68
C LYS A 40 7.15 13.05 3.55
N SER A 41 7.77 11.93 3.90
CA SER A 41 8.21 10.93 2.93
C SER A 41 7.20 9.80 2.79
N LYS A 42 7.12 9.23 1.59
CA LYS A 42 6.41 8.00 1.24
C LYS A 42 7.38 7.02 0.58
N LEU A 43 6.98 5.76 0.48
CA LEU A 43 7.70 4.74 -0.27
C LEU A 43 6.97 4.51 -1.59
N ALA A 44 7.63 4.83 -2.71
CA ALA A 44 7.12 4.58 -4.05
C ALA A 44 7.50 3.17 -4.50
N VAL A 45 6.51 2.41 -4.99
CA VAL A 45 6.68 1.03 -5.46
C VAL A 45 6.63 0.98 -6.98
N TYR A 46 7.63 0.34 -7.57
CA TYR A 46 7.74 0.08 -9.00
C TYR A 46 7.76 -1.43 -9.22
N VAL A 47 6.93 -1.91 -10.16
CA VAL A 47 6.84 -3.34 -10.51
C VAL A 47 7.52 -3.52 -11.86
N ASN A 48 8.54 -4.38 -11.91
CA ASN A 48 9.43 -4.57 -13.05
C ASN A 48 9.98 -3.23 -13.57
N GLY A 49 10.40 -2.36 -12.65
CA GLY A 49 10.99 -1.05 -12.95
C GLY A 49 10.00 0.01 -13.43
N THR A 50 8.71 -0.30 -13.56
CA THR A 50 7.70 0.66 -14.06
C THR A 50 6.51 0.77 -13.12
N PHE A 51 5.87 1.93 -13.14
CA PHE A 51 4.53 2.10 -12.60
C PHE A 51 3.58 2.37 -13.76
N ARG A 52 2.46 1.63 -13.83
CA ARG A 52 1.46 1.83 -14.88
C ARG A 52 0.21 2.47 -14.29
N GLY A 53 -0.17 3.63 -14.82
CA GLY A 53 -1.35 4.38 -14.35
C GLY A 53 -2.65 3.57 -14.39
N LYS A 54 -2.77 2.59 -15.31
CA LYS A 54 -3.90 1.66 -15.36
C LYS A 54 -4.17 0.93 -14.05
N TRP A 55 -3.14 0.68 -13.23
CA TRP A 55 -3.28 0.03 -11.93
C TRP A 55 -4.08 0.85 -10.91
N LEU A 56 -4.29 2.15 -11.15
CA LEU A 56 -5.13 3.00 -10.29
C LEU A 56 -6.62 2.84 -10.57
N VAL A 57 -6.97 2.42 -11.78
CA VAL A 57 -8.34 2.45 -12.31
C VAL A 57 -8.87 1.04 -12.53
N GLU A 58 -8.08 0.21 -13.22
CA GLU A 58 -8.48 -1.13 -13.64
C GLU A 58 -8.13 -2.19 -12.62
N ASP A 59 -8.94 -3.25 -12.58
CA ASP A 59 -8.66 -4.42 -11.76
C ASP A 59 -7.69 -5.36 -12.46
N CYS A 60 -6.46 -5.37 -11.98
CA CYS A 60 -5.41 -6.25 -12.46
C CYS A 60 -4.64 -6.88 -11.30
N GLU A 61 -3.87 -7.91 -11.62
CA GLU A 61 -3.12 -8.68 -10.64
C GLU A 61 -2.08 -7.81 -9.89
N GLU A 62 -1.36 -6.95 -10.59
CA GLU A 62 -0.35 -6.07 -10.00
C GLU A 62 -0.96 -5.09 -9.00
N ARG A 63 -2.19 -4.60 -9.28
CA ARG A 63 -2.91 -3.74 -8.34
C ARG A 63 -3.23 -4.48 -7.05
N ARG A 64 -3.78 -5.70 -7.17
CA ARG A 64 -4.16 -6.51 -6.00
C ARG A 64 -2.94 -6.87 -5.16
N ARG A 65 -1.80 -7.15 -5.79
CA ARG A 65 -0.56 -7.54 -5.13
C ARG A 65 0.23 -6.38 -4.53
N PHE A 66 0.38 -5.27 -5.27
CA PHE A 66 1.39 -4.25 -5.00
C PHE A 66 0.86 -2.83 -4.78
N CYS A 67 -0.42 -2.53 -5.06
CA CYS A 67 -0.96 -1.20 -4.79
C CYS A 67 -1.49 -1.07 -3.36
N TYR A 68 -1.18 0.05 -2.72
CA TYR A 68 -1.73 0.42 -1.44
C TYR A 68 -3.21 0.78 -1.58
N CYS A 69 -4.08 0.01 -0.93
CA CYS A 69 -5.52 0.21 -0.94
C CYS A 69 -5.96 0.93 0.34
N VAL A 70 -6.71 2.03 0.17
CA VAL A 70 -7.32 2.77 1.27
C VAL A 70 -8.84 2.74 1.12
N LYS A 71 -9.52 2.27 2.16
CA LYS A 71 -10.98 2.38 2.30
C LYS A 71 -11.31 3.76 2.87
N HIS A 72 -12.12 4.51 2.15
CA HIS A 72 -12.68 5.78 2.59
C HIS A 72 -14.16 5.61 2.88
N SER A 73 -14.71 6.49 3.71
CA SER A 73 -16.16 6.55 3.98
C SER A 73 -16.69 7.91 3.55
N LEU A 74 -17.81 7.90 2.84
CA LEU A 74 -18.61 9.10 2.53
C LEU A 74 -19.34 9.61 3.78
N ILE A 75 -19.46 8.79 4.83
CA ILE A 75 -19.98 9.21 6.12
C ILE A 75 -18.90 10.04 6.82
N LYS A 76 -19.29 11.22 7.28
CA LYS A 76 -18.39 12.15 7.96
C LYS A 76 -17.73 11.47 9.17
N LYS A 77 -16.40 11.57 9.25
CA LYS A 77 -15.57 10.92 10.30
C LYS A 77 -16.02 11.22 11.73
N ASN A 78 -16.51 12.43 11.98
CA ASN A 78 -16.95 12.88 13.31
C ASN A 78 -18.48 12.80 13.50
N CYS A 79 -19.17 11.96 12.73
CA CYS A 79 -20.60 11.75 12.90
C CYS A 79 -20.86 10.99 14.22
N PRO A 80 -21.73 11.48 15.11
CA PRO A 80 -22.14 10.74 16.30
C PRO A 80 -22.70 9.36 15.94
N GLU A 81 -22.29 8.32 16.67
CA GLU A 81 -22.60 6.92 16.37
C GLU A 81 -24.11 6.66 16.30
N ASN A 82 -24.89 7.28 17.18
CA ASN A 82 -26.35 7.21 17.17
C ASN A 82 -26.96 7.78 15.88
N LYS A 83 -26.47 8.93 15.41
CA LYS A 83 -26.91 9.54 14.14
C LYS A 83 -26.50 8.69 12.94
N LYS A 84 -25.29 8.13 12.96
CA LYS A 84 -24.79 7.22 11.91
C LYS A 84 -25.67 5.97 11.80
N LYS A 85 -25.92 5.27 12.91
CA LYS A 85 -26.79 4.09 12.94
C LYS A 85 -28.20 4.40 12.47
N TRP A 86 -28.77 5.52 12.93
CA TRP A 86 -30.09 5.96 12.49
C TRP A 86 -30.11 6.24 10.98
N PHE A 87 -29.11 6.97 10.45
CA PHE A 87 -29.00 7.28 9.03
C PHE A 87 -28.90 6.02 8.16
N LEU A 88 -28.03 5.08 8.54
CA LEU A 88 -27.88 3.80 7.83
C LEU A 88 -29.19 3.00 7.83
N LYS A 89 -29.86 2.93 8.98
CA LYS A 89 -31.16 2.27 9.11
C LYS A 89 -32.23 2.95 8.26
N ALA A 90 -32.29 4.28 8.26
CA ALA A 90 -33.24 5.05 7.46
C ALA A 90 -33.01 4.88 5.95
N MET A 91 -31.74 4.76 5.52
CA MET A 91 -31.37 4.54 4.13
C MET A 91 -31.45 3.07 3.69
N GLY A 92 -31.69 2.13 4.62
CA GLY A 92 -31.68 0.69 4.34
C GLY A 92 -30.33 0.18 3.82
N LYS A 93 -29.24 0.85 4.18
CA LYS A 93 -27.89 0.62 3.65
C LYS A 93 -26.89 0.39 4.78
N ASN A 94 -25.78 -0.26 4.44
CA ASN A 94 -24.68 -0.50 5.35
C ASN A 94 -23.57 0.54 5.14
N GLU A 95 -22.59 0.57 6.06
CA GLU A 95 -21.43 1.46 5.94
C GLU A 95 -20.61 1.20 4.67
N GLU A 96 -20.61 -0.05 4.20
CA GLU A 96 -19.88 -0.45 3.00
C GLU A 96 -20.45 0.16 1.72
N ASP A 97 -21.78 0.39 1.68
CA ASP A 97 -22.44 1.06 0.56
C ASP A 97 -22.04 2.54 0.44
N TYR A 98 -21.50 3.10 1.53
CA TYR A 98 -20.95 4.44 1.61
C TYR A 98 -19.43 4.44 1.63
N ALA A 99 -18.79 3.31 1.35
CA ALA A 99 -17.35 3.21 1.25
C ALA A 99 -16.90 3.28 -0.21
N TYR A 100 -15.75 3.91 -0.44
CA TYR A 100 -15.05 3.84 -1.72
C TYR A 100 -13.58 3.57 -1.47
N TYR A 101 -12.93 2.95 -2.46
CA TYR A 101 -11.55 2.51 -2.33
C TYR A 101 -10.67 3.32 -3.28
N THR A 102 -9.49 3.71 -2.81
CA THR A 102 -8.47 4.32 -3.65
C THR A 102 -7.22 3.46 -3.64
N TYR A 103 -6.60 3.30 -4.80
CA TYR A 103 -5.34 2.58 -4.96
C TYR A 103 -4.21 3.58 -5.19
N SER A 104 -3.01 3.26 -4.71
CA SER A 104 -1.84 4.10 -4.88
C SER A 104 -0.56 3.26 -4.91
N PRO A 105 0.46 3.61 -5.72
CA PRO A 105 1.77 2.97 -5.63
C PRO A 105 2.58 3.47 -4.43
N TYR A 106 2.07 4.45 -3.68
CA TYR A 106 2.78 5.08 -2.58
C TYR A 106 2.31 4.54 -1.24
N TYR A 107 3.26 3.98 -0.48
CA TYR A 107 3.01 3.52 0.88
C TYR A 107 3.40 4.58 1.91
N PRO A 108 2.60 4.75 2.98
CA PRO A 108 2.91 5.69 4.05
C PRO A 108 4.05 5.21 4.96
N SER A 109 4.32 3.90 5.01
CA SER A 109 5.38 3.31 5.83
C SER A 109 5.80 1.96 5.30
N PHE A 110 7.00 1.51 5.70
CA PHE A 110 7.49 0.18 5.37
C PHE A 110 6.61 -0.92 5.97
N ALA A 111 6.10 -0.71 7.20
CA ALA A 111 5.16 -1.63 7.83
C ALA A 111 3.88 -1.84 7.01
N ALA A 112 3.34 -0.79 6.39
CA ALA A 112 2.17 -0.90 5.51
C ALA A 112 2.50 -1.70 4.24
N LEU A 113 3.67 -1.45 3.64
CA LEU A 113 4.16 -2.19 2.48
C LEU A 113 4.35 -3.67 2.81
N ARG A 114 5.07 -3.99 3.89
CA ARG A 114 5.31 -5.36 4.35
C ARG A 114 4.01 -6.13 4.56
N ARG A 115 3.00 -5.50 5.20
CA ARG A 115 1.68 -6.11 5.39
C ARG A 115 1.00 -6.46 4.06
N GLN A 116 1.08 -5.58 3.06
CA GLN A 116 0.54 -5.90 1.72
C GLN A 116 1.28 -7.07 1.09
N LEU A 117 2.62 -7.04 1.10
CA LEU A 117 3.43 -8.06 0.43
C LEU A 117 3.18 -9.44 1.02
N VAL A 118 3.23 -9.56 2.36
CA VAL A 118 2.99 -10.82 3.08
C VAL A 118 1.56 -11.33 2.91
N LYS A 119 0.58 -10.43 2.80
CA LYS A 119 -0.83 -10.83 2.65
C LYS A 119 -1.13 -11.42 1.28
N ASN A 120 -0.54 -10.86 0.22
CA ASN A 120 -0.97 -11.12 -1.16
C ASN A 120 0.04 -11.91 -2.01
N ASN A 121 1.18 -12.31 -1.45
CA ASN A 121 2.24 -13.01 -2.17
C ASN A 121 2.81 -14.14 -1.29
N GLN A 122 3.42 -15.15 -1.92
CA GLN A 122 3.92 -16.34 -1.22
C GLN A 122 5.44 -16.34 -1.10
N ASP A 123 6.12 -16.08 -2.21
CA ASP A 123 7.58 -16.01 -2.29
C ASP A 123 8.04 -14.55 -2.30
N ILE A 124 8.88 -14.20 -1.34
CA ILE A 124 9.42 -12.86 -1.18
C ILE A 124 10.90 -13.02 -0.83
N GLN A 125 11.76 -12.45 -1.67
CA GLN A 125 13.21 -12.55 -1.54
C GLN A 125 13.82 -11.15 -1.60
N LEU A 126 14.77 -10.89 -0.71
CA LEU A 126 15.55 -9.66 -0.72
C LEU A 126 16.67 -9.79 -1.74
N ILE A 127 16.72 -8.86 -2.71
CA ILE A 127 17.83 -8.81 -3.65
C ILE A 127 18.89 -7.85 -3.08
N THR A 128 20.06 -8.39 -2.79
CA THR A 128 21.31 -7.65 -2.65
C THR A 128 21.91 -7.49 -4.04
N GLU A 129 21.79 -6.31 -4.65
CA GLU A 129 22.70 -5.95 -5.75
C GLU A 129 24.08 -5.69 -5.10
N GLU A 130 25.08 -6.49 -5.47
CA GLU A 130 26.50 -6.34 -5.11
C GLU A 130 27.13 -5.10 -5.76
#